data_AF-A0A7S2QLG8-F1
#
_entry.id   AF-A0A7S2QLG8-F1
#
_cell.length_a   1.000
_cell.length_b   1.000
_cell.length_c   1.000
_cell.angle_alpha   90.00
_cell.angle_beta   90.00
_cell.angle_gamma   90.00
#
_symmetry.space_group_name_H-M   'P 1'
#
loop_
_entity.id
_entity.type
_entity.pdbx_description
1 polymer ?
#
loop_
_entity_poly.entity_id
_entity_poly.type
_entity_poly.pdbx_seq_one_letter_code
_entity_poly.pdbx_strand_id
1 'polypeptide(L)'
;MHMQFAANRSTEHFAKHSAITEGLTLRFARTAEEFVARSPQLRKAYAEHMDRVARRFPDDTLALVLAAEGWMAMHPWDYWTKLGAARPETSRAMELLEQTLRLEPDHGWAVHLYIHVTEASAISTHAIPYAEKLPGLIPGSPHISHMAFHTLMHSGGYAFSEHVNARAVEMPRQVYPMHNLDTLAWLCRMQGNSSCAEGAAARLERVAAHWARMPHVFETGFP
;
A
#
# COMPACT_ATOMS: atom_id res chain seq x y z
N MET A 1 26.25 19.84 -28.84
CA MET A 1 26.25 18.79 -27.79
C MET A 1 25.17 19.03 -26.74
N HIS A 2 25.19 20.13 -25.97
CA HIS A 2 24.18 20.42 -24.90
C HIS A 2 22.70 20.43 -25.36
N MET A 3 22.38 21.04 -26.51
CA MET A 3 20.99 21.04 -27.04
C MET A 3 20.49 19.65 -27.44
N GLN A 4 21.39 18.77 -27.89
CA GLN A 4 21.03 17.42 -28.35
C GLN A 4 20.77 16.49 -27.15
N PHE A 5 21.53 16.66 -26.06
CA PHE A 5 21.25 16.02 -24.78
C PHE A 5 19.92 16.51 -24.16
N ALA A 6 19.63 17.81 -24.22
CA ALA A 6 18.36 18.36 -23.73
C ALA A 6 17.15 17.86 -24.53
N ALA A 7 17.26 17.82 -25.87
CA ALA A 7 16.23 17.26 -26.74
C ALA A 7 16.00 15.76 -26.44
N ASN A 8 17.08 14.97 -26.30
CA ASN A 8 16.97 13.54 -26.02
C ASN A 8 16.34 13.23 -24.65
N ARG A 9 16.63 14.04 -23.62
CA ARG A 9 15.96 13.94 -22.32
C ARG A 9 14.47 14.29 -22.38
N SER A 10 14.10 15.28 -23.19
CA SER A 10 12.69 15.66 -23.36
C SER A 10 11.87 14.58 -24.07
N THR A 11 12.45 13.90 -25.07
CA THR A 11 11.79 12.79 -25.77
C THR A 11 11.66 11.55 -24.88
N GLU A 12 12.67 11.24 -24.08
CA GLU A 12 12.63 10.13 -23.13
C GLU A 12 11.60 10.36 -22.01
N HIS A 13 11.55 11.59 -21.48
CA HIS A 13 10.55 11.99 -20.48
C HIS A 13 9.12 11.87 -21.03
N PHE A 14 8.88 12.36 -22.26
CA PHE A 14 7.58 12.22 -22.91
C PHE A 14 7.21 10.75 -23.17
N ALA A 15 8.15 9.95 -23.67
CA ALA A 15 7.92 8.52 -23.91
C ALA A 15 7.54 7.77 -22.62
N LYS A 16 8.22 8.07 -21.52
CA LYS A 16 7.91 7.52 -20.19
C LYS A 16 6.51 7.90 -19.75
N HIS A 17 6.18 9.20 -19.76
CA HIS A 17 4.86 9.69 -19.33
C HIS A 17 3.74 9.07 -20.16
N SER A 18 3.90 9.02 -21.48
CA SER A 18 2.94 8.37 -22.37
C SER A 18 2.73 6.90 -22.02
N ALA A 19 3.81 6.16 -21.75
CA ALA A 19 3.74 4.74 -21.41
C ALA A 19 3.07 4.49 -20.05
N ILE A 20 3.35 5.33 -19.04
CA ILE A 20 2.69 5.28 -17.73
C ILE A 20 1.19 5.61 -17.87
N THR A 21 0.85 6.67 -18.60
CA THR A 21 -0.56 7.05 -18.83
C THR A 21 -1.32 5.92 -19.51
N GLU A 22 -0.75 5.30 -20.56
CA GLU A 22 -1.35 4.12 -21.19
C GLU A 22 -1.61 3.00 -20.19
N GLY A 23 -0.63 2.68 -19.33
CA GLY A 23 -0.80 1.70 -18.26
C GLY A 23 -1.97 2.01 -17.35
N LEU A 24 -2.08 3.25 -16.86
CA LEU A 24 -3.18 3.67 -15.99
C LEU A 24 -4.55 3.52 -16.66
N THR A 25 -4.65 3.67 -17.98
CA THR A 25 -5.92 3.43 -18.70
C THR A 25 -6.32 1.96 -18.79
N LEU A 26 -5.37 1.02 -18.65
CA LEU A 26 -5.65 -0.42 -18.64
C LEU A 26 -6.19 -0.91 -17.29
N ARG A 27 -5.98 -0.12 -16.23
CA ARG A 27 -6.24 -0.55 -14.85
C ARG A 27 -7.73 -0.55 -14.49
N PHE A 28 -8.50 0.39 -15.02
CA PHE A 28 -9.89 0.61 -14.63
C PHE A 28 -10.82 0.56 -15.83
N ALA A 29 -12.03 0.04 -15.59
CA ALA A 29 -13.12 0.13 -16.56
C ALA A 29 -13.87 1.47 -16.42
N ARG A 30 -14.73 1.78 -17.39
CA ARG A 30 -15.53 3.01 -17.36
C ARG A 30 -16.64 2.98 -16.31
N THR A 31 -17.18 1.80 -16.01
CA THR A 31 -18.24 1.60 -15.02
C THR A 31 -17.82 0.62 -13.94
N ALA A 32 -18.43 0.72 -12.76
CA ALA A 32 -18.17 -0.20 -11.66
C ALA A 32 -18.55 -1.65 -12.02
N GLU A 33 -19.67 -1.84 -12.71
CA GLU A 33 -20.13 -3.16 -13.17
C GLU A 33 -19.12 -3.82 -14.11
N GLU A 34 -18.63 -3.07 -15.11
CA GLU A 34 -17.61 -3.56 -16.03
C GLU A 34 -16.29 -3.84 -15.30
N PHE A 35 -15.92 -2.98 -14.34
CA PHE A 35 -14.72 -3.19 -13.54
C PHE A 35 -14.79 -4.49 -12.76
N VAL A 36 -15.90 -4.75 -12.06
CA VAL A 36 -16.08 -6.00 -11.29
C VAL A 36 -15.99 -7.22 -12.21
N ALA A 37 -16.69 -7.20 -13.36
CA ALA A 37 -16.70 -8.30 -14.32
C ALA A 37 -15.34 -8.59 -14.97
N ARG A 38 -14.50 -7.57 -15.16
CA ARG A 38 -13.22 -7.67 -15.89
C ARG A 38 -11.99 -7.48 -15.01
N SER A 39 -12.16 -7.34 -13.69
CA SER A 39 -11.07 -6.95 -12.80
C SER A 39 -9.84 -7.87 -12.88
N PRO A 40 -9.94 -9.20 -13.03
CA PRO A 40 -8.76 -10.04 -13.18
C PRO A 40 -7.97 -9.73 -14.46
N GLN A 41 -8.66 -9.53 -15.59
CA GLN A 41 -8.04 -9.24 -16.88
C GLN A 41 -7.41 -7.85 -16.89
N LEU A 42 -8.08 -6.85 -16.30
CA LEU A 42 -7.57 -5.48 -16.19
C LEU A 42 -6.31 -5.42 -15.32
N ARG A 43 -6.32 -6.10 -14.16
CA ARG A 43 -5.14 -6.21 -13.28
C ARG A 43 -3.95 -6.85 -13.99
N LYS A 44 -4.19 -7.95 -14.70
CA LYS A 44 -3.14 -8.63 -15.48
C LYS A 44 -2.57 -7.73 -16.57
N ALA A 45 -3.42 -7.11 -17.38
CA ALA A 45 -3.01 -6.21 -18.44
C ALA A 45 -2.19 -5.03 -17.90
N TYR A 46 -2.62 -4.45 -16.78
CA TYR A 46 -1.90 -3.39 -16.09
C TYR A 46 -0.53 -3.84 -15.57
N ALA A 47 -0.46 -4.97 -14.86
CA ALA A 47 0.79 -5.50 -14.31
C ALA A 47 1.83 -5.79 -15.40
N GLU A 48 1.42 -6.50 -16.46
CA GLU A 48 2.29 -6.83 -17.58
C GLU A 48 2.75 -5.57 -18.33
N HIS A 49 1.89 -4.58 -18.48
CA HIS A 49 2.24 -3.32 -19.12
C HIS A 49 3.25 -2.54 -18.30
N MET A 50 2.97 -2.31 -17.02
CA MET A 50 3.87 -1.59 -16.14
C MET A 50 5.20 -2.31 -15.96
N ASP A 51 5.24 -3.64 -15.98
CA ASP A 51 6.49 -4.39 -15.96
C ASP A 51 7.36 -4.14 -17.20
N ARG A 52 6.76 -4.01 -18.39
CA ARG A 52 7.48 -3.59 -19.61
C ARG A 52 7.99 -2.16 -19.48
N VAL A 53 7.21 -1.25 -18.90
CA VAL A 53 7.64 0.14 -18.65
C VAL A 53 8.83 0.17 -17.69
N ALA A 54 8.76 -0.58 -16.58
CA ALA A 54 9.86 -0.72 -15.62
C ALA A 54 11.14 -1.28 -16.25
N ARG A 55 11.04 -2.28 -17.15
CA ARG A 55 12.19 -2.80 -17.90
C ARG A 55 12.78 -1.78 -18.88
N ARG A 56 11.93 -0.93 -19.46
CA ARG A 56 12.37 0.13 -20.39
C ARG A 56 13.02 1.30 -19.67
N PHE A 57 12.60 1.60 -18.44
CA PHE A 57 13.08 2.71 -17.63
C PHE A 57 13.52 2.19 -16.23
N PRO A 58 14.62 1.42 -16.15
CA PRO A 58 14.99 0.69 -14.94
C PRO A 58 15.42 1.58 -13.76
N ASP A 59 15.79 2.84 -14.01
CA ASP A 59 16.19 3.79 -12.96
C ASP A 59 15.04 4.73 -12.55
N ASP A 60 13.85 4.56 -13.13
CA ASP A 60 12.70 5.40 -12.80
C ASP A 60 11.85 4.79 -11.68
N THR A 61 11.96 5.37 -10.47
CA THR A 61 11.32 4.85 -9.26
C THR A 61 9.79 4.81 -9.35
N LEU A 62 9.18 5.75 -10.09
CA LEU A 62 7.73 5.74 -10.34
C LEU A 62 7.32 4.56 -11.24
N ALA A 63 8.05 4.28 -12.32
CA ALA A 63 7.78 3.13 -13.18
C ALA A 63 7.94 1.80 -12.41
N LEU A 64 8.99 1.67 -11.60
CA LEU A 64 9.25 0.49 -10.78
C LEU A 64 8.14 0.26 -9.74
N VAL A 65 7.75 1.29 -8.98
CA VAL A 65 6.75 1.15 -7.90
C VAL A 65 5.35 0.87 -8.47
N LEU A 66 4.98 1.46 -9.60
CA LEU A 66 3.72 1.15 -10.30
C LEU A 66 3.70 -0.30 -10.83
N ALA A 67 4.83 -0.79 -11.33
CA ALA A 67 4.94 -2.18 -11.75
C ALA A 67 4.83 -3.15 -10.57
N ALA A 68 5.49 -2.85 -9.44
CA ALA A 68 5.38 -3.64 -8.22
C ALA A 68 3.94 -3.71 -7.71
N GLU A 69 3.26 -2.56 -7.65
CA GLU A 69 1.87 -2.46 -7.25
C GLU A 69 0.95 -3.25 -8.18
N GLY A 70 1.17 -3.18 -9.51
CA GLY A 70 0.42 -3.96 -10.48
C GLY A 70 0.56 -5.48 -10.25
N TRP A 71 1.77 -5.96 -9.96
CA TRP A 71 1.98 -7.37 -9.62
C TRP A 71 1.33 -7.76 -8.29
N MET A 72 1.38 -6.91 -7.27
CA MET A 72 0.66 -7.13 -6.01
C MET A 72 -0.85 -7.20 -6.23
N ALA A 73 -1.41 -6.39 -7.13
CA ALA A 73 -2.84 -6.37 -7.41
C ALA A 73 -3.37 -7.69 -8.02
N MET A 74 -2.51 -8.55 -8.58
CA MET A 74 -2.92 -9.87 -9.10
C MET A 74 -3.51 -10.78 -8.02
N HIS A 75 -2.96 -10.72 -6.81
CA HIS A 75 -3.36 -11.52 -5.66
C HIS A 75 -3.43 -10.64 -4.41
N PRO A 76 -4.43 -9.73 -4.31
CA PRO A 76 -4.49 -8.78 -3.21
C PRO A 76 -4.56 -9.55 -1.89
N TRP A 77 -3.62 -9.27 -0.98
CA TRP A 77 -3.50 -9.90 0.34
C TRP A 77 -3.17 -11.41 0.34
N ASP A 78 -2.94 -12.02 -0.82
CA ASP A 78 -2.58 -13.44 -0.99
C ASP A 78 -1.18 -13.56 -1.61
N TYR A 79 -0.18 -12.93 -0.97
CA TYR A 79 1.20 -12.83 -1.49
C TYR A 79 2.06 -14.07 -1.22
N TRP A 80 1.75 -14.80 -0.15
CA TRP A 80 2.56 -15.92 0.33
C TRP A 80 1.69 -17.17 0.42
N THR A 81 2.26 -18.30 -0.02
CA THR A 81 1.62 -19.60 0.18
C THR A 81 1.55 -19.93 1.68
N LYS A 82 0.68 -20.86 2.06
CA LYS A 82 0.59 -21.34 3.46
C LYS A 82 1.90 -21.91 4.01
N LEU A 83 2.82 -22.33 3.12
CA LEU A 83 4.14 -22.84 3.47
C LEU A 83 5.21 -21.72 3.54
N GLY A 84 4.83 -20.47 3.34
CA GLY A 84 5.73 -19.31 3.43
C GLY A 84 6.52 -19.00 2.15
N ALA A 85 6.26 -19.68 1.03
CA ALA A 85 6.88 -19.36 -0.26
C ALA A 85 6.15 -18.19 -0.93
N ALA A 86 6.89 -17.22 -1.47
CA ALA A 86 6.34 -16.14 -2.27
C ALA A 86 5.69 -16.68 -3.56
N ARG A 87 4.55 -16.12 -3.96
CA ARG A 87 4.01 -16.35 -5.30
C ARG A 87 4.92 -15.72 -6.37
N PRO A 88 4.92 -16.20 -7.62
CA PRO A 88 5.73 -15.62 -8.68
C PRO A 88 5.56 -14.09 -8.84
N GLU A 89 4.32 -13.62 -8.78
CA GLU A 89 3.96 -12.20 -8.85
C GLU A 89 4.53 -11.43 -7.66
N THR A 90 4.47 -12.01 -6.46
CA THR A 90 5.06 -11.45 -5.23
C THR A 90 6.57 -11.33 -5.34
N SER A 91 7.25 -12.37 -5.83
CA SER A 91 8.71 -12.34 -6.04
C SER A 91 9.11 -11.21 -6.98
N ARG A 92 8.35 -11.02 -8.08
CA ARG A 92 8.60 -9.92 -9.02
C ARG A 92 8.32 -8.55 -8.41
N ALA A 93 7.24 -8.41 -7.63
CA ALA A 93 6.95 -7.18 -6.90
C ALA A 93 8.07 -6.82 -5.91
N MET A 94 8.54 -7.81 -5.14
CA MET A 94 9.66 -7.66 -4.19
C MET A 94 10.93 -7.16 -4.89
N GLU A 95 11.31 -7.76 -6.02
CA GLU A 95 12.48 -7.35 -6.81
C GLU A 95 12.40 -5.85 -7.20
N LEU A 96 11.24 -5.42 -7.70
CA LEU A 96 10.99 -4.04 -8.12
C LEU A 96 10.98 -3.06 -6.93
N LEU A 97 10.39 -3.45 -5.79
CA LEU A 97 10.38 -2.63 -4.57
C LEU A 97 11.78 -2.47 -3.99
N GLU A 98 12.54 -3.56 -3.89
CA GLU A 98 13.92 -3.52 -3.40
C GLU A 98 14.82 -2.71 -4.33
N GLN A 99 14.61 -2.77 -5.64
CA GLN A 99 15.29 -1.89 -6.59
C GLN A 99 14.92 -0.43 -6.35
N THR A 100 13.63 -0.13 -6.18
CA THR A 100 13.15 1.22 -5.89
C THR A 100 13.79 1.77 -4.61
N LEU A 101 13.84 0.96 -3.55
CA LEU A 101 14.41 1.35 -2.25
C LEU A 101 15.94 1.44 -2.27
N ARG A 102 16.63 0.79 -3.22
CA ARG A 102 18.07 1.02 -3.45
C ARG A 102 18.33 2.37 -4.14
N LEU A 103 17.47 2.76 -5.09
CA LEU A 103 17.59 4.03 -5.82
C LEU A 103 17.13 5.23 -4.97
N GLU A 104 16.04 5.06 -4.23
CA GLU A 104 15.41 6.07 -3.42
C GLU A 104 14.91 5.45 -2.10
N PRO A 105 15.78 5.33 -1.08
CA PRO A 105 15.47 4.66 0.18
C PRO A 105 14.24 5.21 0.92
N ASP A 106 13.94 6.49 0.71
CA ASP A 106 12.84 7.21 1.36
C ASP A 106 11.62 7.39 0.44
N HIS A 107 11.52 6.61 -0.64
CA HIS A 107 10.37 6.62 -1.54
C HIS A 107 9.12 6.08 -0.80
N GLY A 108 8.30 6.99 -0.25
CA GLY A 108 7.20 6.65 0.66
C GLY A 108 6.21 5.61 0.11
N TRP A 109 5.91 5.61 -1.20
CA TRP A 109 5.05 4.58 -1.79
C TRP A 109 5.72 3.19 -1.81
N ALA A 110 7.01 3.09 -2.11
CA ALA A 110 7.72 1.80 -2.12
C ALA A 110 7.83 1.25 -0.70
N VAL A 111 8.13 2.11 0.28
CA VAL A 111 8.14 1.77 1.71
C VAL A 111 6.78 1.22 2.14
N HIS A 112 5.69 1.91 1.77
CA HIS A 112 4.31 1.48 2.04
C HIS A 112 4.00 0.09 1.45
N LEU A 113 4.32 -0.15 0.18
CA LEU A 113 4.08 -1.44 -0.46
C LEU A 113 4.96 -2.55 0.10
N TYR A 114 6.22 -2.24 0.46
CA TYR A 114 7.15 -3.20 1.06
C TYR A 114 6.65 -3.71 2.42
N ILE A 115 6.05 -2.84 3.23
CA ILE A 115 5.39 -3.23 4.48
C ILE A 115 4.25 -4.21 4.20
N HIS A 116 3.32 -3.87 3.30
CA HIS A 116 2.18 -4.74 2.99
C HIS A 116 2.60 -6.09 2.41
N VAL A 117 3.53 -6.09 1.46
CA VAL A 117 3.92 -7.33 0.79
C VAL A 117 4.69 -8.27 1.74
N THR A 118 5.37 -7.76 2.76
CA THR A 118 6.15 -8.58 3.71
C THR A 118 5.40 -8.95 4.98
N GLU A 119 4.27 -8.32 5.29
CA GLU A 119 3.50 -8.49 6.54
C GLU A 119 3.25 -9.97 6.91
N ALA A 120 2.62 -10.73 6.01
CA ALA A 120 2.26 -12.13 6.25
C ALA A 120 3.39 -13.13 5.95
N SER A 121 4.64 -12.66 5.81
CA SER A 121 5.78 -13.45 5.38
C SER A 121 6.73 -13.82 6.53
N ALA A 122 7.62 -14.79 6.28
CA ALA A 122 8.72 -15.11 7.19
C ALA A 122 9.80 -14.00 7.25
N ILE A 123 9.76 -13.03 6.34
CA ILE A 123 10.71 -11.91 6.24
C ILE A 123 10.11 -10.58 6.69
N SER A 124 8.97 -10.59 7.40
CA SER A 124 8.28 -9.37 7.87
C SER A 124 9.20 -8.44 8.67
N THR A 125 10.17 -8.99 9.41
CA THR A 125 11.15 -8.23 10.18
C THR A 125 12.07 -7.35 9.31
N HIS A 126 12.25 -7.66 8.03
CA HIS A 126 12.98 -6.80 7.10
C HIS A 126 12.29 -5.44 6.90
N ALA A 127 10.99 -5.36 7.14
CA ALA A 127 10.22 -4.12 7.02
C ALA A 127 10.28 -3.22 8.27
N ILE A 128 10.88 -3.65 9.39
CA ILE A 128 10.94 -2.85 10.64
C ILE A 128 11.50 -1.43 10.42
N PRO A 129 12.70 -1.24 9.82
CA PRO A 129 13.24 0.12 9.65
C PRO A 129 12.38 0.98 8.70
N TYR A 130 11.65 0.34 7.78
CA TYR A 130 10.71 0.98 6.88
C TYR A 130 9.42 1.41 7.60
N ALA A 131 8.88 0.54 8.45
CA ALA A 131 7.69 0.79 9.26
C ALA A 131 7.89 1.91 10.28
N GLU A 132 9.06 1.98 10.90
CA GLU A 132 9.38 3.04 11.88
C GLU A 132 9.50 4.43 11.23
N LYS A 133 10.04 4.52 10.01
CA LYS A 133 10.23 5.82 9.34
C LYS A 133 9.02 6.30 8.54
N LEU A 134 8.19 5.39 8.04
CA LEU A 134 7.11 5.72 7.11
C LEU A 134 6.16 6.85 7.58
N PRO A 135 5.74 6.91 8.87
CA PRO A 135 4.90 8.01 9.36
C PRO A 135 5.54 9.40 9.18
N GLY A 136 6.88 9.48 9.15
CA GLY A 136 7.62 10.71 8.92
C GLY A 136 7.79 11.07 7.43
N LEU A 137 7.71 10.09 6.52
CA LEU A 137 7.89 10.31 5.08
C LEU A 137 6.68 10.99 4.43
N ILE A 138 5.47 10.68 4.89
CA ILE A 138 4.21 11.27 4.36
C ILE A 138 3.35 11.74 5.55
N PRO A 139 3.74 12.86 6.19
CA PRO A 139 3.04 13.36 7.37
C PRO A 139 1.61 13.79 7.02
N GLY A 140 0.67 13.55 7.94
CA GLY A 140 -0.73 13.95 7.78
C GLY A 140 -1.59 13.00 6.97
N SER A 141 -1.05 11.85 6.54
CA SER A 141 -1.84 10.75 6.00
C SER A 141 -2.18 9.75 7.11
N PRO A 142 -3.47 9.59 7.49
CA PRO A 142 -3.85 8.64 8.54
C PRO A 142 -3.50 7.20 8.14
N HIS A 143 -3.75 6.83 6.88
CA HIS A 143 -3.38 5.51 6.36
C HIS A 143 -1.88 5.26 6.51
N ILE A 144 -1.05 6.17 6.00
CA ILE A 144 0.42 5.98 6.02
C ILE A 144 0.97 5.98 7.45
N SER A 145 0.36 6.73 8.38
CA SER A 145 0.77 6.70 9.79
C SER A 145 0.43 5.37 10.46
N HIS A 146 -0.74 4.81 10.15
CA HIS A 146 -1.19 3.52 10.67
C HIS A 146 -0.31 2.36 10.18
N MET A 147 0.27 2.47 8.98
CA MET A 147 1.05 1.40 8.32
C MET A 147 2.16 0.78 9.18
N ALA A 148 2.71 1.52 10.15
CA ALA A 148 3.68 0.98 11.09
C ALA A 148 3.15 -0.27 11.83
N PHE A 149 1.84 -0.32 12.11
CA PHE A 149 1.17 -1.47 12.75
C PHE A 149 1.41 -2.78 11.99
N HIS A 150 1.30 -2.78 10.66
CA HIS A 150 1.37 -3.98 9.82
C HIS A 150 2.70 -4.73 9.90
N THR A 151 3.78 -4.08 10.34
CA THR A 151 5.04 -4.77 10.62
C THR A 151 5.29 -4.90 12.11
N LEU A 152 5.17 -3.80 12.84
CA LEU A 152 5.64 -3.73 14.23
C LEU A 152 4.76 -4.54 15.19
N MET A 153 3.51 -4.81 14.82
CA MET A 153 2.70 -5.76 15.55
C MET A 153 3.33 -7.16 15.51
N HIS A 154 3.91 -7.60 14.40
CA HIS A 154 4.53 -8.93 14.35
C HIS A 154 5.88 -9.01 15.08
N SER A 155 6.51 -7.88 15.40
CA SER A 155 7.86 -7.83 16.00
C SER A 155 7.92 -7.33 17.45
N GLY A 156 6.78 -6.94 18.04
CA GLY A 156 6.73 -6.43 19.42
C GLY A 156 6.86 -4.91 19.56
N GLY A 157 6.86 -4.16 18.45
CA GLY A 157 6.94 -2.68 18.43
C GLY A 157 5.64 -1.97 18.82
N TYR A 158 4.89 -2.51 19.80
CA TYR A 158 3.54 -2.09 20.17
C TYR A 158 3.46 -0.63 20.62
N ALA A 159 4.41 -0.18 21.45
CA ALA A 159 4.41 1.18 21.98
C ALA A 159 4.54 2.23 20.85
N PHE A 160 5.43 1.99 19.89
CA PHE A 160 5.60 2.87 18.74
C PHE A 160 4.34 2.86 17.87
N SER A 161 3.82 1.67 17.54
CA SER A 161 2.59 1.52 16.78
C SER A 161 1.40 2.19 17.46
N GLU A 162 1.23 2.04 18.77
CA GLU A 162 0.17 2.71 19.53
C GLU A 162 0.30 4.22 19.38
N HIS A 163 1.50 4.77 19.57
CA HIS A 163 1.73 6.21 19.47
C HIS A 163 1.36 6.77 18.09
N VAL A 164 1.83 6.15 17.00
CA VAL A 164 1.56 6.65 15.65
C VAL A 164 0.11 6.40 15.23
N ASN A 165 -0.50 5.30 15.68
CA ASN A 165 -1.88 4.97 15.37
C ASN A 165 -2.88 5.83 16.17
N ALA A 166 -2.56 6.18 17.41
CA ALA A 166 -3.32 7.15 18.21
C ALA A 166 -3.32 8.54 17.53
N ARG A 167 -2.21 8.95 16.93
CA ARG A 167 -2.17 10.15 16.09
C ARG A 167 -2.99 9.99 14.82
N ALA A 168 -2.89 8.82 14.17
CA ALA A 168 -3.58 8.54 12.92
C ALA A 168 -5.11 8.66 13.07
N VAL A 169 -5.71 8.14 14.13
CA VAL A 169 -7.17 8.19 14.35
C VAL A 169 -7.73 9.60 14.60
N GLU A 170 -6.87 10.55 14.99
CA GLU A 170 -7.26 11.96 15.18
C GLU A 170 -7.14 12.80 13.91
N MET A 171 -6.46 12.30 12.87
CA MET A 171 -6.28 13.04 11.63
C MET A 171 -7.59 13.17 10.86
N PRO A 172 -7.81 14.30 10.14
CA PRO A 172 -8.94 14.41 9.23
C PRO A 172 -8.76 13.51 7.99
N ARG A 173 -9.83 13.34 7.21
CA ARG A 173 -9.81 12.61 5.92
C ARG A 173 -9.41 11.13 6.06
N GLN A 174 -9.97 10.46 7.05
CA GLN A 174 -9.85 9.02 7.21
C GLN A 174 -10.40 8.30 5.97
N VAL A 175 -9.58 7.42 5.37
CA VAL A 175 -10.04 6.51 4.31
C VAL A 175 -10.64 5.24 4.92
N TYR A 176 -10.02 4.73 6.00
CA TYR A 176 -10.45 3.53 6.72
C TYR A 176 -10.59 3.78 8.23
N PRO A 177 -11.54 4.64 8.67
CA PRO A 177 -11.65 5.04 10.07
C PRO A 177 -11.90 3.85 11.01
N MET A 178 -12.69 2.87 10.58
CA MET A 178 -12.94 1.66 11.37
C MET A 178 -11.68 0.83 11.55
N HIS A 179 -10.88 0.67 10.49
CA HIS A 179 -9.63 -0.10 10.54
C HIS A 179 -8.63 0.53 11.51
N ASN A 180 -8.43 1.85 11.41
CA ASN A 180 -7.50 2.55 12.31
C ASN A 180 -7.93 2.47 13.79
N LEU A 181 -9.24 2.51 14.07
CA LEU A 181 -9.77 2.38 15.43
C LEU A 181 -9.66 0.95 15.97
N ASP A 182 -9.92 -0.06 15.14
CA ASP A 182 -9.74 -1.47 15.51
C ASP A 182 -8.27 -1.76 15.83
N THR A 183 -7.37 -1.32 14.96
CA THR A 183 -5.91 -1.38 15.19
C THR A 183 -5.51 -0.70 16.50
N LEU A 184 -6.07 0.49 16.81
CA LEU A 184 -5.76 1.19 18.06
C LEU A 184 -6.20 0.39 19.28
N ALA A 185 -7.43 -0.16 19.23
CA ALA A 185 -7.96 -0.98 20.31
C ALA A 185 -7.07 -2.20 20.57
N TRP A 186 -6.59 -2.84 19.50
CA TRP A 186 -5.70 -3.99 19.58
C TRP A 186 -4.34 -3.64 20.18
N LEU A 187 -3.72 -2.56 19.72
CA LEU A 187 -2.43 -2.07 20.23
C LEU A 187 -2.50 -1.69 21.71
N CYS A 188 -3.52 -0.94 22.11
CA CYS A 188 -3.72 -0.56 23.51
C CYS A 188 -3.95 -1.78 24.40
N ARG A 189 -4.64 -2.82 23.89
CA ARG A 189 -4.78 -4.09 24.61
C ARG A 189 -3.43 -4.80 24.81
N MET A 190 -2.57 -4.83 23.78
CA MET A 190 -1.23 -5.44 23.89
C MET A 190 -0.31 -4.70 24.86
N GLN A 191 -0.54 -3.41 25.07
CA GLN A 191 0.18 -2.59 26.05
C GLN A 191 -0.45 -2.63 27.46
N GLY A 192 -1.57 -3.33 27.65
CA GLY A 192 -2.28 -3.37 28.92
C GLY A 192 -3.00 -2.04 29.26
N ASN A 193 -3.20 -1.16 28.28
CA ASN A 193 -3.87 0.11 28.42
C ASN A 193 -5.38 -0.04 28.18
N SER A 194 -6.11 -0.54 29.19
CA SER A 194 -7.55 -0.82 29.08
C SER A 194 -8.38 0.43 28.74
N SER A 195 -8.07 1.57 29.36
CA SER A 195 -8.78 2.83 29.12
C SER A 195 -8.68 3.27 27.66
N CYS A 196 -7.49 3.18 27.05
CA CYS A 196 -7.34 3.45 25.61
C CYS A 196 -8.13 2.43 24.77
N ALA A 197 -8.00 1.13 25.07
CA ALA A 197 -8.61 0.07 24.27
C ALA A 197 -10.15 0.21 24.24
N GLU A 198 -10.77 0.43 25.40
CA GLU A 198 -12.22 0.66 25.53
C GLU A 198 -12.64 1.95 24.83
N GLY A 199 -11.85 3.03 24.95
CA GLY A 199 -12.11 4.29 24.26
C GLY A 199 -12.10 4.16 22.74
N ALA A 200 -11.13 3.43 22.19
CA ALA A 200 -11.02 3.13 20.76
C ALA A 200 -12.20 2.26 20.28
N ALA A 201 -12.53 1.20 21.03
CA ALA A 201 -13.66 0.31 20.73
C ALA A 201 -15.01 1.06 20.75
N ALA A 202 -15.25 1.92 21.74
CA ALA A 202 -16.48 2.72 21.80
C ALA A 202 -16.59 3.71 20.63
N ARG A 203 -15.46 4.26 20.14
CA ARG A 203 -15.43 5.09 18.93
C ARG A 203 -15.72 4.26 17.69
N LEU A 204 -15.11 3.08 17.58
CA LEU A 204 -15.35 2.14 16.48
C LEU A 204 -16.83 1.80 16.38
N GLU A 205 -17.48 1.47 17.49
CA GLU A 205 -18.92 1.18 17.55
C GLU A 205 -19.75 2.36 17.03
N ARG A 206 -19.44 3.59 17.44
CA ARG A 206 -20.17 4.78 16.96
C ARG A 206 -20.01 4.99 15.45
N VAL A 207 -18.80 4.80 14.91
CA VAL A 207 -18.55 4.91 13.47
C VAL A 207 -19.30 3.80 12.71
N ALA A 208 -19.21 2.56 13.17
CA ALA A 208 -19.90 1.42 12.58
C ALA A 208 -21.42 1.60 12.60
N ALA A 209 -22.00 2.06 13.71
CA ALA A 209 -23.43 2.31 13.84
C ALA A 209 -23.93 3.42 12.90
N HIS A 210 -23.10 4.43 12.61
CA HIS A 210 -23.42 5.44 11.59
C HIS A 210 -23.49 4.82 10.19
N TRP A 211 -22.51 3.99 9.84
CA TRP A 211 -22.41 3.37 8.51
C TRP A 211 -23.48 2.31 8.29
N ALA A 212 -23.82 1.53 9.32
CA ALA A 212 -24.89 0.52 9.26
C ALA A 212 -26.29 1.12 8.99
N ARG A 213 -26.49 2.42 9.24
CA ARG A 213 -27.73 3.13 8.94
C ARG A 213 -27.77 3.72 7.54
N MET A 214 -26.66 3.70 6.81
CA MET A 214 -26.59 4.19 5.44
C MET A 214 -26.98 3.06 4.47
N PRO A 215 -27.96 3.29 3.58
CA PRO A 215 -28.34 2.29 2.58
C PRO A 215 -27.16 2.01 1.63
N HIS A 216 -27.05 0.77 1.15
CA HIS A 216 -26.07 0.30 0.16
C HIS A 216 -24.58 0.30 0.56
N VAL A 217 -24.20 0.62 1.81
CA VAL A 217 -22.77 0.65 2.22
C VAL A 217 -22.11 -0.73 2.26
N PHE A 218 -22.87 -1.78 2.55
CA PHE A 218 -22.36 -3.16 2.62
C PHE A 218 -22.86 -4.07 1.48
N GLU A 219 -23.57 -3.52 0.49
CA GLU A 219 -24.12 -4.31 -0.62
C GLU A 219 -23.06 -4.69 -1.67
N THR A 220 -21.97 -3.92 -1.77
CA THR A 220 -20.79 -4.33 -2.50
C THR A 220 -19.91 -5.15 -1.56
N GLY A 221 -20.28 -6.41 -1.36
CA GLY A 221 -19.45 -7.36 -0.61
C GLY A 221 -18.01 -7.30 -1.11
N PHE A 222 -17.07 -6.99 -0.21
CA PHE A 222 -15.78 -7.64 -0.33
C PHE A 222 -16.07 -9.14 -0.24
N PRO A 223 -15.68 -9.95 -1.24
CA PRO A 223 -15.85 -11.40 -1.17
C PRO A 223 -15.13 -11.98 0.06
#